data_AF-A0A2G9M9S8-F1
#
_entry.id   AF-A0A2G9M9S8-F1
#
_cell.length_a   1.000
_cell.length_b   1.000
_cell.length_c   1.000
_cell.angle_alpha   90.00
_cell.angle_beta   90.00
_cell.angle_gamma   90.00
#
_symmetry.space_group_name_H-M   'P 1'
#
loop_
_entity.id
_entity.type
_entity.pdbx_description
1 polymer ?
#
loop_
_entity_poly.entity_id
_entity_poly.type
_entity_poly.pdbx_seq_one_letter_code
_entity_poly.pdbx_strand_id
1 'polypeptide(L)' 'MNEEELITILRTDGRRGLALDIDDTLSDTNKFWFTNLQRLFGNPEKLTPQEMIQKYRYIQEVPYWQNSEVRMWIKKTY' A
#
# COMPACT_ATOMS: atom_id res chain seq x y z
N MET A 1 24.06 6.52 11.94
CA MET A 1 24.09 5.07 11.69
C MET A 1 24.14 4.86 10.20
N ASN A 2 25.32 4.49 9.70
CA ASN A 2 25.52 4.09 8.31
C ASN A 2 25.44 2.55 8.18
N GLU A 3 25.58 2.04 6.95
CA GLU A 3 25.50 0.61 6.66
C GLU A 3 26.56 -0.22 7.44
N GLU A 4 27.81 0.26 7.46
CA GLU A 4 28.93 -0.45 8.11
C GLU A 4 28.74 -0.54 9.63
N GLU A 5 28.25 0.54 10.25
CA GLU A 5 27.91 0.60 11.67
C GLU A 5 26.79 -0.39 12.01
N LEU A 6 25.73 -0.45 11.19
CA LEU A 6 24.60 -1.37 11.40
C LEU A 6 25.02 -2.84 11.28
N ILE A 7 25.81 -3.19 10.25
CA ILE A 7 26.31 -4.56 10.05
C ILE A 7 27.17 -4.98 11.24
N THR A 8 28.03 -4.08 11.74
CA THR A 8 28.90 -4.35 12.89
C THR A 8 28.09 -4.64 14.15
N ILE A 9 27.06 -3.82 14.43
CA ILE A 9 26.17 -4.02 15.57
C ILE A 9 25.45 -5.38 15.46
N LEU A 10 24.84 -5.67 14.31
CA LEU A 10 24.10 -6.92 14.10
C LEU A 10 24.97 -8.17 14.28
N ARG A 11 26.21 -8.13 13.77
CA ARG A 11 27.18 -9.23 13.93
C ARG A 11 27.61 -9.41 15.38
N THR A 12 27.85 -8.33 16.10
CA THR A 12 28.26 -8.36 17.51
C THR A 12 27.16 -8.93 18.40
N ASP A 13 25.90 -8.61 18.09
CA ASP A 13 24.71 -9.15 18.77
C ASP A 13 24.33 -10.57 18.32
N GLY A 14 25.13 -11.22 17.45
CA GLY A 14 24.86 -12.56 16.93
C GLY A 14 23.65 -12.68 16.00
N ARG A 15 23.09 -11.55 15.53
CA ARG A 15 21.94 -11.50 14.64
C ARG A 15 22.38 -11.68 13.18
N ARG A 16 21.70 -12.56 12.45
CA ARG A 16 22.06 -12.93 11.06
C ARG A 16 21.25 -12.21 9.99
N GLY A 17 20.27 -11.42 10.38
CA GLY A 17 19.37 -10.73 9.45
C GLY A 17 18.54 -9.65 10.14
N LEU A 18 17.85 -8.87 9.33
CA LEU A 18 16.95 -7.79 9.74
C LEU A 18 15.53 -8.12 9.29
N ALA A 19 14.57 -8.05 10.20
CA ALA A 19 13.15 -8.04 9.85
C ALA A 19 12.72 -6.58 9.72
N LEU A 20 12.21 -6.21 8.54
CA LEU A 20 11.75 -4.87 8.23
C LEU A 20 10.24 -4.86 8.32
N ASP A 21 9.71 -4.13 9.30
CA ASP A 21 8.27 -3.89 9.40
C ASP A 21 7.90 -2.76 8.44
N ILE A 22 7.05 -3.09 7.46
CA ILE A 22 6.57 -2.16 6.44
C ILE A 22 5.04 -2.09 6.40
N ASP A 23 4.35 -2.62 7.41
CA ASP A 23 2.90 -2.75 7.41
C ASP A 23 2.20 -1.38 7.40
N ASP A 24 2.74 -0.40 8.13
CA ASP A 24 2.26 0.99 8.12
C ASP A 24 2.42 1.63 6.73
N THR A 25 3.57 1.40 6.08
CA THR A 25 3.85 1.95 4.74
C THR A 25 2.90 1.37 3.70
N LEU A 26 2.65 0.05 3.77
CA LEU A 26 1.69 -0.63 2.89
C LEU A 26 0.25 -0.16 3.16
N SER A 27 -0.11 0.04 4.43
CA SER A 27 -1.43 0.53 4.85
C SER A 27 -1.71 1.95 4.35
N ASP A 28 -0.73 2.85 4.48
CA ASP A 28 -0.83 4.22 3.99
C ASP A 28 -0.94 4.27 2.46
N THR A 29 -0.18 3.41 1.78
CA THR A 29 -0.26 3.28 0.32
C THR A 29 -1.66 2.83 -0.11
N ASN A 30 -2.23 1.81 0.55
CA ASN A 30 -3.59 1.36 0.28
C ASN A 30 -4.61 2.48 0.53
N LYS A 31 -4.50 3.18 1.66
CA LYS A 31 -5.37 4.31 1.98
C LYS A 31 -5.31 5.42 0.92
N PHE A 32 -4.12 5.74 0.42
CA PHE A 32 -3.95 6.70 -0.68
C PHE A 32 -4.73 6.27 -1.93
N TRP A 33 -4.58 5.01 -2.34
CA TRP A 33 -5.23 4.50 -3.54
C TRP A 33 -6.76 4.48 -3.41
N PHE A 34 -7.28 3.89 -2.33
CA PHE A 34 -8.73 3.83 -2.12
C PHE A 34 -9.34 5.23 -2.04
N THR A 35 -8.70 6.16 -1.35
CA THR A 35 -9.19 7.56 -1.25
C THR A 35 -9.25 8.23 -2.62
N ASN A 36 -8.20 8.10 -3.45
CA ASN A 36 -8.16 8.74 -4.76
C ASN A 36 -9.13 8.10 -5.76
N LEU A 37 -9.20 6.76 -5.80
CA LEU A 37 -10.09 6.08 -6.73
C LEU A 37 -11.56 6.32 -6.39
N GLN A 38 -11.92 6.38 -5.11
CA GLN A 38 -13.27 6.80 -4.70
C GLN A 38 -13.60 8.22 -5.15
N ARG A 39 -12.66 9.16 -4.98
CA ARG A 39 -12.84 10.55 -5.37
C ARG A 39 -12.97 10.74 -6.88
N LEU A 40 -12.23 9.96 -7.66
CA LEU A 40 -12.14 10.12 -9.12
C LEU A 40 -13.18 9.28 -9.88
N PHE A 41 -13.41 8.05 -9.46
CA PHE A 41 -14.21 7.05 -10.19
C PHE A 41 -15.45 6.59 -9.42
N GLY A 42 -15.65 7.12 -8.22
CA GLY A 42 -16.81 6.84 -7.39
C GLY A 42 -16.74 5.53 -6.62
N ASN A 43 -17.77 5.32 -5.80
CA ASN A 43 -17.99 4.13 -5.01
C ASN A 43 -19.50 3.85 -4.92
N PRO A 44 -20.06 2.90 -5.70
CA PRO A 44 -21.48 2.56 -5.65
C PRO A 44 -21.92 1.97 -4.30
N GLU A 45 -20.99 1.41 -3.52
CA GLU A 45 -21.27 0.77 -2.23
C GLU A 45 -21.30 1.74 -1.05
N LYS A 46 -20.89 3.00 -1.26
CA LYS A 46 -20.84 4.05 -0.22
C LYS A 46 -20.00 3.71 1.01
N LEU A 47 -19.03 2.80 0.85
CA LEU A 47 -18.05 2.44 1.86
C LEU A 47 -16.98 3.54 2.02
N THR A 48 -16.47 3.71 3.23
CA THR A 48 -15.28 4.50 3.52
C THR A 48 -14.01 3.83 2.97
N PRO A 49 -12.89 4.55 2.78
CA PRO A 49 -11.63 3.93 2.39
C PRO A 49 -11.19 2.80 3.33
N GLN A 50 -11.43 2.94 4.64
CA GLN A 50 -11.10 1.92 5.63
C GLN A 50 -11.92 0.64 5.44
N GLU A 51 -13.23 0.77 5.24
CA GLU A 51 -14.11 -0.38 4.97
C GLU A 51 -13.75 -1.05 3.64
N MET A 52 -13.37 -0.27 2.63
CA MET A 52 -12.87 -0.80 1.36
C MET A 52 -11.57 -1.61 1.53
N ILE A 53 -10.61 -1.11 2.32
CA ILE A 53 -9.38 -1.85 2.63
C ILE A 53 -9.69 -3.16 3.33
N GLN A 54 -10.60 -3.15 4.31
CA GLN A 54 -11.00 -4.37 5.02
C GLN A 54 -11.69 -5.38 4.09
N LYS A 55 -12.55 -4.89 3.18
CA LYS A 55 -13.34 -5.73 2.28
C LYS A 55 -12.51 -6.31 1.14
N TYR A 56 -11.76 -5.46 0.43
CA TYR A 56 -11.11 -5.82 -0.82
C TYR A 56 -9.61 -6.05 -0.67
N ARG A 57 -8.99 -5.55 0.40
CA ARG A 57 -7.53 -5.48 0.63
C ARG A 57 -6.74 -4.66 -0.38
N TYR A 58 -7.01 -4.79 -1.67
CA TYR A 58 -6.30 -4.13 -2.75
C TYR A 58 -7.28 -3.54 -3.78
N ILE A 59 -6.86 -2.47 -4.47
CA ILE A 59 -7.69 -1.78 -5.47
C ILE A 59 -7.97 -2.64 -6.71
N GLN A 60 -7.12 -3.63 -6.97
CA GLN A 60 -7.25 -4.61 -8.06
C GLN A 60 -8.44 -5.55 -7.84
N GLU A 61 -8.86 -5.73 -6.59
CA GLU A 61 -9.99 -6.60 -6.23
C GLU A 61 -11.34 -5.88 -6.31
N VAL A 62 -11.35 -4.57 -6.58
CA VAL A 62 -12.58 -3.76 -6.65
C VAL A 62 -13.19 -3.86 -8.06
N PRO A 63 -14.36 -4.50 -8.26
CA PRO A 63 -14.84 -4.84 -9.60
C PRO A 63 -15.15 -3.63 -10.48
N TYR A 64 -15.78 -2.60 -9.93
CA TYR A 64 -16.18 -1.41 -10.68
C TYR A 64 -15.01 -0.48 -11.05
N TRP A 65 -13.82 -0.74 -10.51
CA TRP A 65 -12.58 -0.06 -10.90
C TRP A 65 -11.78 -0.81 -11.97
N GLN A 66 -12.23 -1.98 -12.43
CA GLN A 66 -11.54 -2.79 -13.46
C GLN A 66 -11.80 -2.30 -14.89
N ASN A 67 -11.86 -1.00 -15.11
CA ASN A 67 -12.08 -0.39 -16.42
C ASN A 67 -10.80 0.30 -16.97
N SER A 68 -10.83 0.66 -18.25
CA SER A 68 -9.65 1.22 -18.94
C SER A 68 -9.24 2.60 -18.42
N GLU A 69 -10.21 3.42 -18.01
CA GLU A 69 -9.96 4.78 -17.52
C GLU A 69 -9.18 4.75 -16.19
N VAL A 70 -9.64 3.91 -15.26
CA VAL A 70 -8.98 3.70 -13.96
C VAL A 70 -7.57 3.15 -14.17
N ARG A 71 -7.40 2.14 -15.02
CA ARG A 71 -6.08 1.56 -15.33
C ARG A 71 -5.12 2.58 -15.92
N MET A 72 -5.60 3.47 -16.79
CA MET A 72 -4.78 4.52 -17.39
C MET A 72 -4.32 5.54 -16.34
N TRP A 73 -5.21 5.90 -15.41
CA TRP A 73 -4.85 6.80 -14.31
C TRP A 73 -3.84 6.18 -13.34
N ILE A 74 -4.02 4.90 -12.98
CA ILE A 74 -3.06 4.16 -12.13
C ILE A 74 -1.68 4.16 -12.78
N LYS A 75 -1.58 3.80 -14.07
CA LYS A 75 -0.31 3.76 -14.84
C LYS A 75 0.35 5.13 -15.02
N LYS A 76 -0.38 6.24 -14.87
CA LYS A 76 0.20 7.58 -14.88
C LYS A 76 0.75 7.98 -13.51
N THR A 77 0.18 7.42 -12.46
CA THR A 77 0.48 7.75 -11.06
C THR A 77 1.73 7.03 -10.54
N TYR A 78 2.10 5.90 -11.17
CA TYR A 78 3.33 5.14 -10.92
C TYR A 78 4.05 4.85 -12.24
#